data_AF-A0A1L0AXT5-F1
#
_entry.id   AF-A0A1L0AXT5-F1
#
_cell.length_a   1.000
_cell.length_b   1.000
_cell.length_c   1.000
_cell.angle_alpha   90.00
_cell.angle_beta   90.00
_cell.angle_gamma   90.00
#
_symmetry.space_group_name_H-M   'P 1'
#
loop_
_entity.id
_entity.type
_entity.pdbx_description
1 polymer ?
#
loop_
_entity_poly.entity_id
_entity_poly.type
_entity_poly.pdbx_seq_one_letter_code
_entity_poly.pdbx_strand_id
1 'polypeptide(L)'
;MSEENIITPVALENISQKVIIETLKASQNKSSIDNVLDQKAYVNDLVLKEVKATEEKALKLFSEKLANVSSDYIKQKDEEALINNQKKTASVAELNEKISSLQGSLKSLINTFNTNNSSSEIIDTKKKLYECLTNKETATKPLLCYDIVNELKKLSGK
;
A
#
# COMPACT_ATOMS: atom_id res chain seq x y z
N MET A 1 6.30 45.30 13.04
CA MET A 1 5.31 44.38 13.64
C MET A 1 6.02 43.67 14.76
N SER A 2 5.58 43.88 16.01
CA SER A 2 6.20 43.34 17.22
C SER A 2 5.78 41.88 17.40
N GLU A 3 6.76 40.98 17.49
CA GLU A 3 6.55 39.58 17.88
C GLU A 3 6.06 39.55 19.33
N GLU A 4 4.79 39.18 19.51
CA GLU A 4 4.25 38.83 20.81
C GLU A 4 4.93 37.53 21.27
N ASN A 5 5.83 37.65 22.25
CA ASN A 5 6.29 36.50 23.00
C ASN A 5 5.09 35.85 23.68
N ILE A 6 4.63 34.72 23.14
CA ILE A 6 3.65 33.86 23.81
C ILE A 6 4.35 33.28 25.03
N ILE A 7 4.22 33.97 26.17
CA ILE A 7 4.56 33.41 27.47
C ILE A 7 3.48 32.37 27.76
N THR A 8 3.78 31.10 27.49
CA THR A 8 2.95 29.99 27.96
C THR A 8 2.80 30.13 29.48
N PRO A 9 1.58 30.11 30.03
CA PRO A 9 1.40 30.16 31.47
C PRO A 9 1.87 28.83 32.05
N VAL A 10 3.15 28.72 32.39
CA VAL A 10 3.60 27.73 33.36
C VAL A 10 2.87 28.11 34.65
N ALA A 11 1.83 27.35 34.98
CA ALA A 11 1.00 27.61 36.15
C ALA A 11 1.92 27.81 37.36
N LEU A 12 1.81 28.99 37.99
CA LEU A 12 2.48 29.38 39.23
C LEU A 12 2.36 28.31 40.34
N GLU A 13 1.41 27.38 40.19
CA GLU A 13 1.19 26.18 41.01
C GLU A 13 2.38 25.20 41.06
N ASN A 14 3.32 25.26 40.11
CA ASN A 14 4.49 24.36 40.06
C ASN A 14 5.78 24.95 40.65
N ILE A 15 5.75 26.17 41.19
CA ILE A 15 6.92 26.73 41.90
C ILE A 15 7.20 25.88 43.14
N SER A 16 8.45 25.44 43.33
CA SER A 16 8.74 24.54 44.45
C SER A 16 8.58 25.24 45.79
N GLN A 17 8.20 24.47 46.81
CA GLN A 17 8.15 24.97 48.19
C GLN A 17 9.49 25.55 48.65
N LYS A 18 10.61 25.11 48.08
CA LYS A 18 11.93 25.65 48.38
C LYS A 18 12.06 27.11 47.94
N VAL A 19 11.62 27.43 46.73
CA VAL A 19 11.64 28.82 46.21
C VAL A 19 10.65 29.70 46.94
N ILE A 20 9.47 29.17 47.31
CA ILE A 20 8.51 29.87 48.17
C ILE A 20 9.13 30.18 49.54
N ILE A 21 9.78 29.20 50.18
CA ILE A 21 10.42 29.37 51.50
C ILE A 21 11.61 30.32 51.44
N GLU A 22 12.45 30.26 50.40
CA GLU A 22 13.60 31.17 50.23
C GLU A 22 13.13 32.61 49.96
N THR A 23 12.06 32.80 49.19
CA THR A 23 11.43 34.11 48.97
C THR A 23 10.84 34.67 50.27
N LEU A 24 10.15 33.84 51.05
CA LEU A 24 9.61 34.23 52.36
C LEU A 24 10.73 34.58 53.36
N LYS A 25 11.84 33.83 53.38
CA LYS A 25 13.01 34.15 54.21
C LYS A 25 13.69 35.46 53.80
N ALA A 26 13.81 35.71 52.50
CA ALA A 26 14.38 36.95 51.98
C ALA A 26 13.54 38.19 52.40
N SER A 27 12.21 38.07 52.37
CA SER A 27 11.30 39.15 52.77
C SER A 27 11.22 39.42 54.28
N GLN A 28 11.69 38.48 55.13
CA GLN A 28 11.68 38.62 56.59
C GLN A 28 12.95 39.28 57.17
N ASN A 29 14.04 39.41 56.39
CA ASN A 29 15.25 40.11 56.82
C ASN A 29 15.08 41.64 56.69
N LYS A 30 14.39 42.24 57.68
CA LYS A 30 14.01 43.66 57.75
C LYS A 30 15.09 44.62 58.27
N SER A 31 16.36 44.22 58.40
CA SER A 31 17.40 45.03 59.08
C SER A 31 18.33 45.87 58.18
N SER A 32 18.06 46.03 56.88
CA SER A 32 18.64 47.17 56.12
C SER A 32 17.78 47.49 54.90
N ILE A 33 17.27 48.71 54.84
CA ILE A 33 16.42 49.24 53.75
C ILE A 33 17.22 49.46 52.45
N ASP A 34 18.55 49.27 52.48
CA ASP A 34 19.42 49.59 51.35
C ASP A 34 19.36 48.62 50.16
N ASN A 35 18.63 47.49 50.22
CA ASN A 35 18.72 46.47 49.17
C ASN A 35 17.41 45.80 48.70
N VAL A 36 16.28 46.49 48.80
CA VAL A 36 14.97 45.99 48.31
C VAL A 36 14.97 45.68 46.80
N LEU A 37 15.72 46.45 45.99
CA LEU A 37 15.88 46.18 44.56
C LEU A 37 16.68 44.91 44.31
N ASP A 38 17.75 44.67 45.07
CA ASP A 38 18.57 43.45 44.97
C ASP A 38 17.80 42.21 45.42
N GLN A 39 16.95 42.33 46.45
CA GLN A 39 16.05 41.24 46.85
C GLN A 39 15.03 40.90 45.76
N LYS A 40 14.45 41.93 45.12
CA LYS A 40 13.50 41.72 44.01
C LYS A 40 14.19 41.08 42.81
N ALA A 41 15.41 41.50 42.48
CA ALA A 41 16.21 40.92 41.40
C ALA A 41 16.59 39.46 41.70
N TYR A 42 17.00 39.16 42.94
CA TYR A 42 17.34 37.81 43.38
C TYR A 42 16.16 36.83 43.31
N VAL A 43 14.99 37.25 43.82
CA VAL A 43 13.77 36.43 43.74
C VAL A 43 13.36 36.22 42.28
N ASN A 44 13.45 37.26 41.45
CA ASN A 44 13.11 37.15 40.03
C ASN A 44 14.06 36.18 39.29
N ASP A 45 15.36 36.20 39.59
CA ASP A 45 16.34 35.26 39.02
C ASP A 45 16.06 33.81 39.46
N LEU A 46 15.71 33.58 40.72
CA LEU A 46 15.35 32.24 41.23
C LEU A 46 14.10 31.69 40.54
N VAL A 47 13.04 32.49 40.45
CA VAL A 47 11.79 32.09 39.78
C VAL A 47 12.05 31.83 38.30
N LEU A 48 12.81 32.68 37.63
CA LEU A 48 13.08 32.55 36.19
C LEU A 48 13.95 31.32 35.88
N LYS A 49 14.91 30.97 36.74
CA LYS A 49 15.68 29.73 36.63
C LYS A 49 14.82 28.48 36.82
N GLU A 50 13.92 28.50 37.82
CA GLU A 50 13.04 27.36 38.08
C GLU A 50 12.04 27.17 36.94
N VAL A 51 11.43 28.25 36.45
CA VAL A 51 10.54 28.21 35.27
C VAL A 51 11.26 27.62 34.07
N LYS A 52 12.46 28.11 33.74
CA LYS A 52 13.25 27.57 32.61
C LYS A 52 13.58 26.09 32.79
N ALA A 53 13.98 25.66 33.98
CA ALA A 53 14.27 24.25 34.24
C ALA A 53 13.03 23.36 34.10
N THR A 54 11.86 23.86 34.54
CA THR A 54 10.58 23.16 34.35
C THR A 54 10.18 23.10 32.88
N GLU A 55 10.33 24.21 32.14
CA GLU A 55 10.06 24.27 30.70
C GLU A 55 10.96 23.31 29.92
N GLU A 56 12.27 23.30 30.19
CA GLU A 56 13.23 22.39 29.55
C GLU A 56 12.89 20.93 29.84
N LYS A 57 12.53 20.61 31.09
CA LYS A 57 12.13 19.25 31.48
C LYS A 57 10.83 18.82 30.78
N ALA A 58 9.84 19.70 30.72
CA ALA A 58 8.57 19.45 30.05
C ALA A 58 8.78 19.28 28.53
N LEU A 59 9.59 20.15 27.93
CA LEU A 59 9.93 20.09 26.51
C LEU A 59 10.67 18.81 26.15
N LYS A 60 11.62 18.38 26.99
CA LYS A 60 12.34 17.12 26.81
C LYS A 60 11.38 15.92 26.87
N LEU A 61 10.53 15.85 27.89
CA LEU A 61 9.50 14.80 28.03
C LEU A 61 8.53 14.77 26.84
N PHE A 62 8.11 15.95 26.36
CA PHE A 62 7.23 16.05 25.21
C PHE A 62 7.92 15.57 23.93
N SER A 63 9.18 15.96 23.73
CA SER A 63 9.99 15.55 22.58
C SER A 63 10.25 14.05 22.57
N GLU A 64 10.57 13.45 23.72
CA GLU A 64 10.74 12.00 23.85
C GLU A 64 9.44 11.24 23.55
N LYS A 65 8.30 11.71 24.08
CA LYS A 65 6.99 11.12 23.77
C LYS A 65 6.65 11.23 22.28
N LEU A 66 6.90 12.39 21.66
CA LEU A 66 6.64 12.60 20.24
C LEU A 66 7.51 11.69 19.37
N ALA A 67 8.79 11.55 19.70
CA ALA A 67 9.72 10.65 19.00
C ALA A 67 9.26 9.19 19.08
N ASN A 68 8.82 8.73 20.26
CA ASN A 68 8.32 7.37 20.45
C ASN A 68 7.04 7.13 19.63
N VAL A 69 6.05 8.03 19.73
CA VAL A 69 4.80 7.92 18.95
C VAL A 69 5.08 7.94 17.45
N SER A 70 5.99 8.79 16.98
CA SER A 70 6.39 8.84 15.57
C SER A 70 7.06 7.55 15.13
N SER A 71 7.95 6.97 15.94
CA SER A 71 8.62 5.71 15.66
C SER A 71 7.61 4.55 15.56
N ASP A 72 6.68 4.46 16.51
CA ASP A 72 5.67 3.40 16.54
C ASP A 72 4.72 3.51 15.34
N TYR A 73 4.33 4.73 14.97
CA TYR A 73 3.53 4.97 13.77
C TYR A 73 4.24 4.51 12.48
N ILE A 74 5.54 4.83 12.33
CA ILE A 74 6.33 4.42 11.17
C ILE A 74 6.41 2.89 11.11
N LYS A 75 6.72 2.22 12.22
CA LYS A 75 6.78 0.75 12.28
C LYS A 75 5.45 0.10 11.88
N GLN A 76 4.34 0.61 12.40
CA GLN A 76 3.02 0.09 12.06
C GLN A 76 2.71 0.25 10.56
N LYS A 77 3.09 1.39 9.95
CA LYS A 77 2.90 1.62 8.52
C LYS A 77 3.76 0.70 7.66
N ASP A 78 5.00 0.43 8.08
CA ASP A 78 5.88 -0.53 7.41
C ASP A 78 5.32 -1.97 7.49
N GLU A 79 4.79 -2.38 8.64
CA GLU A 79 4.14 -3.69 8.81
C GLU A 79 2.87 -3.82 7.95
N GLU A 80 2.01 -2.79 7.93
CA GLU A 80 0.82 -2.74 7.06
C GLU A 80 1.21 -2.85 5.58
N ALA A 81 2.26 -2.13 5.16
CA ALA A 81 2.77 -2.18 3.80
C ALA A 81 3.34 -3.56 3.44
N LEU A 82 4.08 -4.19 4.35
CA LEU A 82 4.63 -5.53 4.19
C LEU A 82 3.52 -6.57 3.99
N ILE A 83 2.49 -6.57 4.84
CA ILE A 83 1.35 -7.49 4.75
C ILE A 83 0.60 -7.29 3.44
N ASN A 84 0.36 -6.04 3.03
CA ASN A 84 -0.31 -5.74 1.77
C ASN A 84 0.51 -6.20 0.55
N ASN A 85 1.83 -6.02 0.56
CA ASN A 85 2.71 -6.49 -0.50
C ASN A 85 2.76 -8.02 -0.58
N GLN A 86 2.76 -8.72 0.56
CA GLN A 86 2.66 -10.18 0.60
C GLN A 86 1.34 -10.67 -0.02
N LYS A 87 0.20 -10.06 0.34
CA LYS A 87 -1.11 -10.37 -0.26
C LYS A 87 -1.12 -10.16 -1.77
N LYS A 88 -0.61 -9.01 -2.24
CA LYS A 88 -0.51 -8.72 -3.68
C LYS A 88 0.37 -9.74 -4.40
N THR A 89 1.49 -10.13 -3.80
CA THR A 89 2.40 -11.13 -4.38
C THR A 89 1.71 -12.50 -4.49
N ALA A 90 0.97 -12.92 -3.46
CA ALA A 90 0.17 -14.13 -3.51
C ALA A 90 -0.90 -14.08 -4.62
N SER A 91 -1.60 -12.95 -4.77
CA SER A 91 -2.57 -12.76 -5.86
C SER A 91 -1.91 -12.79 -7.24
N VAL A 92 -0.72 -12.22 -7.41
CA VAL A 92 0.04 -12.29 -8.67
C VAL A 92 0.46 -13.73 -8.98
N ALA A 93 0.91 -14.49 -7.96
CA ALA A 93 1.24 -15.90 -8.14
C ALA A 93 0.03 -16.72 -8.60
N GLU A 94 -1.15 -16.51 -7.98
CA GLU A 94 -2.39 -17.18 -8.37
C GLU A 94 -2.82 -16.83 -9.82
N LEU A 95 -2.67 -15.56 -10.21
CA LEU A 95 -2.93 -15.12 -11.59
C LEU A 95 -1.96 -15.77 -12.59
N ASN A 96 -0.68 -15.88 -12.24
CA ASN A 96 0.31 -16.54 -13.10
C ASN A 96 0.03 -18.04 -13.27
N GLU A 97 -0.44 -18.73 -12.22
CA GLU A 97 -0.88 -20.11 -12.32
C GLU A 97 -2.09 -20.26 -13.24
N LYS A 98 -3.09 -19.37 -13.12
CA LYS A 98 -4.26 -19.35 -14.02
C LYS A 98 -3.86 -19.09 -15.47
N ILE A 99 -2.95 -18.15 -15.71
CA ILE A 99 -2.43 -17.87 -17.07
C ILE A 99 -1.72 -19.10 -17.63
N SER A 100 -0.86 -19.75 -16.83
CA SER A 100 -0.13 -20.95 -17.24
C SER A 100 -1.09 -22.10 -17.58
N SER A 101 -2.14 -22.28 -16.78
CA SER A 101 -3.20 -23.27 -17.03
C SER A 101 -3.99 -22.98 -18.31
N LEU A 102 -4.34 -21.72 -18.56
CA LEU A 102 -5.01 -21.30 -19.80
C LEU A 102 -4.13 -21.50 -21.03
N GLN A 103 -2.84 -21.16 -20.94
CA GLN A 103 -1.87 -21.42 -22.01
C GLN A 103 -1.72 -22.91 -22.30
N GLY A 104 -1.69 -23.76 -21.26
CA GLY A 104 -1.70 -25.21 -21.41
C GLY A 104 -2.97 -25.72 -22.11
N SER A 105 -4.13 -25.23 -21.69
CA SER A 105 -5.43 -25.55 -22.30
C SER A 105 -5.48 -25.12 -23.77
N LEU A 106 -4.99 -23.93 -24.10
CA LEU A 106 -4.91 -23.43 -25.48
C LEU A 106 -3.99 -24.31 -26.34
N LYS A 107 -2.82 -24.68 -25.81
CA LYS A 107 -1.88 -25.55 -26.52
C LYS A 107 -2.48 -26.93 -26.79
N SER A 108 -3.21 -27.48 -25.82
CA SER A 108 -4.00 -28.71 -26.00
C SER A 108 -5.04 -28.56 -27.10
N LEU A 109 -5.82 -27.48 -27.08
CA LEU A 109 -6.85 -27.20 -28.09
C LEU A 109 -6.24 -27.04 -29.50
N ILE A 110 -5.12 -26.34 -29.62
CA ILE A 110 -4.38 -26.20 -30.89
C ILE A 110 -3.91 -27.58 -31.37
N ASN A 111 -3.35 -28.40 -30.49
CA ASN A 111 -2.93 -29.75 -30.84
C ASN A 111 -4.12 -30.60 -31.29
N THR A 112 -5.24 -30.57 -30.57
CA THR A 112 -6.48 -31.28 -30.95
C THR A 112 -7.03 -30.80 -32.28
N PHE A 113 -7.00 -29.49 -32.55
CA PHE A 113 -7.42 -28.93 -33.84
C PHE A 113 -6.49 -29.42 -34.97
N ASN A 114 -5.18 -29.41 -34.75
CA ASN A 114 -4.19 -29.86 -35.74
C ASN A 114 -4.25 -31.37 -36.00
N THR A 115 -4.46 -32.19 -34.97
CA THR A 115 -4.62 -33.65 -35.14
C THR A 115 -5.96 -34.01 -35.76
N ASN A 116 -7.05 -33.30 -35.46
CA ASN A 116 -8.33 -33.53 -36.12
C ASN A 116 -8.35 -33.05 -37.58
N ASN A 117 -7.45 -32.15 -37.96
CA ASN A 117 -7.26 -31.65 -39.33
C ASN A 117 -6.09 -32.30 -40.08
N SER A 118 -5.51 -33.40 -39.56
CA SER A 118 -4.34 -34.05 -40.18
C SER A 118 -4.64 -34.82 -41.48
N SER A 119 -5.82 -34.64 -42.07
CA SER A 119 -6.08 -35.01 -43.46
C SER A 119 -6.63 -33.80 -44.20
N SER A 120 -5.72 -32.90 -44.60
CA SER A 120 -6.02 -31.80 -45.52
C SER A 120 -6.80 -32.31 -46.75
N GLU A 121 -6.45 -33.50 -47.25
CA GLU A 121 -7.17 -34.18 -48.33
C GLU A 121 -8.63 -34.47 -47.99
N ILE A 122 -8.97 -34.90 -46.76
CA ILE A 122 -10.38 -35.12 -46.36
C ILE A 122 -11.15 -33.80 -46.34
N ILE A 123 -10.55 -32.73 -45.82
CA ILE A 123 -11.18 -31.41 -45.71
C ILE A 123 -11.43 -30.80 -47.09
N ASP A 124 -10.44 -30.86 -47.97
CA ASP A 124 -10.56 -30.36 -49.35
C ASP A 124 -11.57 -31.19 -50.16
N THR A 125 -11.61 -32.51 -49.94
CA THR A 125 -12.60 -33.38 -50.58
C THR A 125 -14.03 -33.11 -50.06
N LYS A 126 -14.20 -32.82 -48.78
CA LYS A 126 -15.50 -32.38 -48.22
C LYS A 126 -15.97 -31.04 -48.82
N LYS A 127 -15.06 -30.09 -49.02
CA LYS A 127 -15.37 -28.81 -49.68
C LYS A 127 -15.80 -29.02 -51.14
N LYS A 128 -15.03 -29.79 -51.91
CA LYS A 128 -15.38 -30.17 -53.30
C LYS A 128 -16.76 -30.84 -53.38
N LEU A 129 -17.07 -31.73 -52.44
CA LEU A 129 -18.37 -32.40 -52.39
C LEU A 129 -19.51 -31.41 -52.12
N TYR A 130 -19.32 -30.49 -51.17
CA TYR A 130 -20.31 -29.46 -50.85
C TYR A 130 -20.56 -28.53 -52.04
N GLU A 131 -19.50 -28.04 -52.70
CA GLU A 131 -19.60 -27.21 -53.91
C GLU A 131 -20.32 -27.95 -55.05
N CYS A 132 -20.01 -29.24 -55.25
CA CYS A 132 -20.70 -30.06 -56.23
C CYS A 132 -22.18 -30.26 -55.90
N LEU A 133 -22.55 -30.46 -54.63
CA LEU A 133 -23.96 -30.67 -54.26
C LEU A 133 -24.80 -29.38 -54.25
N THR A 134 -24.16 -28.21 -54.16
CA THR A 134 -24.83 -26.90 -54.06
C THR A 134 -24.88 -26.13 -55.37
N ASN A 135 -24.10 -26.52 -56.39
CA ASN A 135 -24.17 -25.94 -57.72
C ASN A 135 -25.51 -26.28 -58.42
N LYS A 136 -26.13 -25.30 -59.09
CA LYS A 136 -27.47 -25.40 -59.68
C LYS A 136 -27.62 -26.53 -60.71
N GLU A 137 -26.56 -26.85 -61.45
CA GLU A 137 -26.57 -27.90 -62.48
C GLU A 137 -26.55 -29.32 -61.89
N THR A 138 -25.91 -29.48 -60.73
CA THR A 138 -25.66 -30.77 -60.07
C THR A 138 -26.57 -30.99 -58.86
N ALA A 139 -27.19 -29.95 -58.31
CA ALA A 139 -28.18 -30.02 -57.22
C ALA A 139 -29.40 -30.89 -57.56
N THR A 140 -29.75 -30.98 -58.85
CA THR A 140 -30.82 -31.87 -59.35
C THR A 140 -30.30 -33.21 -59.89
N LYS A 141 -28.98 -33.41 -59.95
CA LYS A 141 -28.30 -34.62 -60.43
C LYS A 141 -27.12 -35.00 -59.51
N PRO A 142 -27.39 -35.46 -58.27
CA PRO A 142 -26.36 -35.69 -57.26
C PRO A 142 -25.34 -36.77 -57.65
N LEU A 143 -25.70 -37.66 -58.57
CA LEU A 143 -24.83 -38.70 -59.14
C LEU A 143 -23.58 -38.11 -59.82
N LEU A 144 -23.61 -36.85 -60.26
CA LEU A 144 -22.43 -36.18 -60.83
C LEU A 144 -21.33 -35.90 -59.79
N CYS A 145 -21.66 -35.97 -58.50
CA CYS A 145 -20.69 -35.82 -57.40
C CYS A 145 -20.15 -37.16 -56.87
N TYR A 146 -20.48 -38.28 -57.53
CA TYR A 146 -20.21 -39.63 -57.03
C TYR A 146 -18.71 -39.93 -56.86
N ASP A 147 -17.86 -39.45 -57.77
CA ASP A 147 -16.41 -39.66 -57.69
C ASP A 147 -15.80 -38.98 -56.45
N ILE A 148 -16.29 -37.79 -56.11
CA ILE A 148 -15.88 -37.05 -54.91
C ILE A 148 -16.31 -37.80 -53.64
N VAL A 149 -17.50 -38.43 -53.65
CA VAL A 149 -17.96 -39.28 -52.53
C VAL A 149 -17.07 -40.51 -52.35
N ASN A 150 -16.65 -41.15 -53.45
CA ASN A 150 -15.77 -42.31 -53.38
C ASN A 150 -14.35 -41.95 -52.94
N GLU A 151 -13.83 -40.80 -53.38
CA GLU A 151 -12.57 -40.24 -52.89
C GLU A 151 -12.65 -39.94 -51.39
N LEU A 152 -13.75 -39.35 -50.93
CA LEU A 152 -13.98 -39.09 -49.51
C LEU A 152 -14.06 -40.38 -48.68
N LYS A 153 -14.71 -41.43 -49.20
CA LYS A 153 -14.77 -42.75 -48.53
C LYS A 153 -13.40 -43.39 -48.40
N LYS A 154 -12.57 -43.33 -49.45
CA LYS A 154 -11.20 -43.84 -49.43
C LYS A 154 -10.34 -43.11 -48.40
N LEU A 155 -10.46 -41.78 -48.35
CA LEU A 155 -9.71 -40.96 -47.41
C LEU A 155 -10.21 -41.09 -45.96
N SER A 156 -11.49 -41.40 -45.75
CA SER A 156 -12.10 -41.50 -44.41
C SER A 156 -11.94 -42.87 -43.74
N GLY A 157 -11.28 -43.84 -44.40
CA GLY A 157 -10.82 -45.09 -43.78
C GLY A 157 -11.85 -45.84 -42.93
N LYS A 158 -12.97 -46.25 -43.54
CA LYS A 158 -13.77 -47.42 -43.15
C LYS A 158 -14.34 -48.11 -44.38
#